data_AF-A0A8C9DT95-F1
#
_entry.id   AF-A0A8C9DT95-F1
#
_cell.length_a   1.000
_cell.length_b   1.000
_cell.length_c   1.000
_cell.angle_alpha   90.00
_cell.angle_beta   90.00
_cell.angle_gamma   90.00
#
_symmetry.space_group_name_H-M   'P 1'
#
loop_
_entity.id
_entity.type
_entity.pdbx_description
1 polymer ?
#
loop_
_entity_poly.entity_id
_entity_poly.type
_entity_poly.pdbx_seq_one_letter_code
_entity_poly.pdbx_strand_id
1 'polypeptide(L)'
;MKPESGQALFHVAVAGCLCAATVYTGVFEGVFVQVGYEHYAEVPVAGLPAFLAMPFNSLVNLAYVLLGVYWLRRNSSAPGCPADMGRASYLKAVFAGMALLYGPVQWLRIWTQTQPAAVLDQWLTLPIFAWPLAWCFYLDRGWKPWLFLSIECLSLASYGLALLHPRGFEVTLGVHVVATVGQALRAHRRYGSTSSATYLALGVLSCLGFVVLKLCDHQLARWRVFQCLTGHFWSKVCDVLQFHFAFLFLTNLSTCQRLHPKGKTH
;
A
#
# COMPACT_ATOMS: atom_id res chain seq x y z
N MET A 1 6.34 -23.42 -0.08
CA MET A 1 5.97 -22.16 0.60
C MET A 1 5.58 -22.49 2.04
N LYS A 2 5.86 -21.62 3.02
CA LYS A 2 5.38 -21.81 4.39
C LYS A 2 3.84 -21.74 4.41
N PRO A 3 3.13 -22.53 5.24
CA PRO A 3 1.66 -22.59 5.24
C PRO A 3 1.00 -21.22 5.46
N GLU A 4 1.58 -20.38 6.32
CA GLU A 4 1.09 -19.02 6.59
C GLU A 4 1.17 -18.09 5.39
N SER A 5 2.21 -18.23 4.55
CA SER A 5 2.32 -17.45 3.32
C SER A 5 1.28 -17.86 2.30
N GLY A 6 0.89 -19.14 2.26
CA GLY A 6 -0.20 -19.62 1.42
C GLY A 6 -1.55 -19.03 1.84
N GLN A 7 -1.86 -19.06 3.15
CA GLN A 7 -3.09 -18.48 3.70
C GLN A 7 -3.16 -16.96 3.48
N ALA A 8 -2.05 -16.25 3.67
CA ALA A 8 -1.98 -14.82 3.45
C ALA A 8 -2.22 -14.44 1.97
N LEU A 9 -1.62 -15.17 1.03
CA LEU A 9 -1.82 -14.93 -0.39
C LEU A 9 -3.24 -15.30 -0.83
N PHE A 10 -3.81 -16.37 -0.28
CA PHE A 10 -5.21 -16.71 -0.52
C PHE A 10 -6.14 -15.60 -0.03
N HIS A 11 -5.88 -15.03 1.15
CA HIS A 11 -6.63 -13.88 1.66
C HIS A 11 -6.60 -12.70 0.68
N VAL A 12 -5.42 -12.28 0.24
CA VAL A 12 -5.29 -11.18 -0.73
C VAL A 12 -5.96 -11.51 -2.06
N ALA A 13 -5.85 -12.74 -2.54
CA ALA A 13 -6.49 -13.17 -3.79
C ALA A 13 -8.01 -13.11 -3.68
N VAL A 14 -8.60 -13.62 -2.60
CA VAL A 14 -10.05 -13.57 -2.37
C VAL A 14 -10.55 -12.13 -2.30
N ALA A 15 -9.89 -11.27 -1.51
CA ALA A 15 -10.26 -9.86 -1.40
C ALA A 15 -10.12 -9.14 -2.75
N GLY A 16 -9.03 -9.39 -3.48
CA GLY A 16 -8.79 -8.83 -4.81
C GLY A 16 -9.83 -9.27 -5.84
N CYS A 17 -10.18 -10.55 -5.87
CA CYS A 17 -11.23 -11.09 -6.75
C CYS A 17 -12.59 -10.50 -6.41
N LEU A 18 -12.92 -10.35 -5.13
CA LEU A 18 -14.17 -9.70 -4.69
C LEU A 18 -14.24 -8.25 -5.16
N CYS A 19 -13.13 -7.50 -4.99
CA CYS A 19 -13.05 -6.12 -5.46
C CYS A 19 -13.21 -6.04 -6.98
N ALA A 20 -12.48 -6.87 -7.73
CA ALA A 20 -12.59 -6.92 -9.18
C ALA A 20 -14.01 -7.25 -9.63
N ALA A 21 -14.61 -8.33 -9.12
CA ALA A 21 -15.98 -8.72 -9.45
C ALA A 21 -16.96 -7.59 -9.18
N THR A 22 -16.88 -6.94 -8.01
CA THR A 22 -17.78 -5.84 -7.65
C THR A 22 -17.64 -4.64 -8.61
N VAL A 23 -16.41 -4.24 -8.95
CA VAL A 23 -16.17 -3.16 -9.91
C VAL A 23 -16.76 -3.51 -11.28
N TYR A 24 -16.56 -4.74 -11.76
CA TYR A 24 -17.07 -5.18 -13.07
C TYR A 24 -18.59 -5.44 -13.09
N THR A 25 -19.27 -5.49 -11.94
CA THR A 25 -20.75 -5.48 -11.89
C THR A 25 -21.37 -4.08 -12.00
N GLY A 26 -20.56 -3.02 -12.09
CA GLY A 26 -21.04 -1.65 -12.30
C GLY A 26 -21.41 -0.88 -11.02
N VAL A 27 -21.17 -1.44 -9.83
CA VAL A 27 -21.49 -0.80 -8.53
C VAL A 27 -20.85 0.60 -8.39
N PHE A 28 -19.72 0.84 -9.06
CA PHE A 28 -18.96 2.08 -8.99
C PHE A 28 -18.98 2.91 -10.30
N GLU A 29 -19.94 2.68 -11.20
CA GLU A 29 -20.06 3.45 -12.45
C GLU A 29 -20.21 4.96 -12.23
N GLY A 30 -20.78 5.38 -11.10
CA GLY A 30 -20.92 6.79 -10.74
C GLY A 30 -19.67 7.47 -10.17
N VAL A 31 -18.59 6.72 -9.91
CA VAL A 31 -17.38 7.30 -9.30
C VAL A 31 -16.62 8.16 -10.30
N PHE A 32 -16.30 9.39 -9.89
CA PHE A 32 -15.41 10.26 -10.66
C PHE A 32 -13.97 9.76 -10.61
N VAL A 33 -13.44 9.34 -11.76
CA VAL A 33 -12.04 8.95 -11.92
C VAL A 33 -11.43 9.61 -13.15
N GLN A 34 -10.17 10.01 -13.01
CA GLN A 34 -9.39 10.55 -14.12
C GLN A 34 -8.78 9.40 -14.94
N VAL A 35 -9.13 9.39 -16.21
CA VAL A 35 -8.76 8.39 -17.21
C VAL A 35 -8.36 9.14 -18.47
N GLY A 36 -7.28 8.70 -19.14
CA GLY A 36 -6.71 9.40 -20.27
C GLY A 36 -5.24 9.75 -20.05
N TYR A 37 -4.47 9.78 -21.13
CA TYR A 37 -3.02 10.07 -21.08
C TYR A 37 -2.73 11.53 -20.75
N GLU A 38 -3.67 12.43 -20.97
CA GLU A 38 -3.58 13.86 -20.65
C GLU A 38 -3.40 14.14 -19.15
N HIS A 39 -3.72 13.17 -18.29
CA HIS A 39 -3.52 13.24 -16.85
C HIS A 39 -2.12 12.81 -16.39
N TYR A 40 -1.24 12.45 -17.33
CA TYR A 40 0.14 12.09 -17.08
C TYR A 40 1.06 13.04 -17.84
N ALA A 41 2.14 13.48 -17.19
CA ALA A 41 3.16 14.26 -17.88
C ALA A 41 4.03 13.40 -18.83
N GLU A 42 4.02 12.07 -18.67
CA GLU A 42 4.80 11.17 -19.53
C GLU A 42 4.07 11.01 -20.85
N VAL A 43 4.68 11.52 -21.92
CA VAL A 43 4.07 11.46 -23.25
C VAL A 43 4.12 10.02 -23.77
N PRO A 44 2.99 9.48 -24.27
CA PRO A 44 2.97 8.17 -24.90
C PRO A 44 3.95 8.06 -26.07
N VAL A 45 4.75 7.00 -26.11
CA VAL A 45 5.73 6.75 -27.18
C VAL A 45 5.07 6.03 -28.35
N ALA A 46 5.05 6.67 -29.51
CA ALA A 46 4.52 6.07 -30.74
C ALA A 46 5.31 4.80 -31.11
N GLY A 47 4.59 3.72 -31.46
CA GLY A 47 5.17 2.44 -31.87
C GLY A 47 5.41 1.44 -30.73
N LEU A 48 5.27 1.84 -29.46
CA LEU A 48 5.21 0.89 -28.34
C LEU A 48 3.80 0.29 -28.21
N PRO A 49 3.68 -0.97 -27.73
CA PRO A 49 2.37 -1.54 -27.45
C PRO A 49 1.69 -0.77 -26.31
N ALA A 50 0.35 -0.77 -26.27
CA ALA A 50 -0.43 0.04 -25.32
C ALA A 50 -0.04 -0.16 -23.85
N PHE A 51 0.33 -1.38 -23.45
CA PHE A 51 0.76 -1.68 -22.08
C PHE A 51 2.15 -1.10 -21.73
N LEU A 52 2.91 -0.59 -22.70
CA LEU A 52 4.17 0.12 -22.51
C LEU A 52 4.12 1.53 -23.11
N ALA A 53 2.94 2.06 -23.43
CA ALA A 53 2.79 3.37 -24.06
C ALA A 53 3.50 4.48 -23.27
N MET A 54 3.43 4.42 -21.93
CA MET A 54 4.21 5.25 -21.01
C MET A 54 5.27 4.36 -20.32
N PRO A 55 6.46 4.18 -20.91
CA PRO A 55 7.41 3.15 -20.48
C PRO A 55 7.85 3.28 -19.02
N PHE A 56 8.12 4.48 -18.51
CA PHE A 56 8.57 4.65 -17.12
C PHE A 56 7.43 4.41 -16.13
N ASN A 57 6.26 5.00 -16.36
CA ASN A 57 5.06 4.77 -15.55
C ASN A 57 4.59 3.30 -15.62
N SER A 58 4.88 2.58 -16.71
CA SER A 58 4.57 1.15 -16.84
C SER A 58 5.58 0.30 -16.08
N LEU A 59 6.89 0.53 -16.27
CA LEU A 59 7.95 -0.28 -15.68
C LEU A 59 8.08 -0.12 -14.16
N VAL A 60 7.75 1.07 -13.60
CA VAL A 60 7.79 1.28 -12.15
C VAL A 60 6.84 0.33 -11.39
N ASN A 61 5.79 -0.19 -12.05
CA ASN A 61 4.89 -1.17 -11.45
C ASN A 61 5.59 -2.50 -11.11
N LEU A 62 6.66 -2.85 -11.83
CA LEU A 62 7.49 -4.03 -11.51
C LEU A 62 8.16 -3.87 -10.15
N ALA A 63 8.44 -2.66 -9.70
CA ALA A 63 9.07 -2.43 -8.40
C ALA A 63 8.17 -2.88 -7.23
N TYR A 64 6.84 -2.74 -7.34
CA TYR A 64 5.90 -3.28 -6.34
C TYR A 64 5.93 -4.80 -6.30
N VAL A 65 5.94 -5.43 -7.49
CA VAL A 65 6.02 -6.90 -7.61
C VAL A 65 7.31 -7.41 -6.99
N LEU A 66 8.44 -6.81 -7.37
CA LEU A 66 9.75 -7.17 -6.83
C LEU A 66 9.83 -6.95 -5.32
N LEU A 67 9.25 -5.85 -4.81
CA LEU A 67 9.18 -5.56 -3.38
C LEU A 67 8.35 -6.63 -2.63
N GLY A 68 7.19 -7.00 -3.16
CA GLY A 68 6.36 -8.06 -2.61
C GLY A 68 7.08 -9.41 -2.57
N VAL A 69 7.74 -9.81 -3.67
CA VAL A 69 8.55 -11.03 -3.73
C VAL A 69 9.70 -10.98 -2.72
N TYR A 70 10.41 -9.85 -2.64
CA TYR A 70 11.52 -9.64 -1.71
C TYR A 70 11.05 -9.85 -0.26
N TRP A 71 9.96 -9.22 0.16
CA TRP A 71 9.45 -9.33 1.53
C TRP A 71 8.83 -10.68 1.85
N LEU A 72 8.25 -11.39 0.88
CA LEU A 72 7.82 -12.78 1.09
C LEU A 72 9.01 -13.72 1.33
N ARG A 73 10.09 -13.56 0.56
CA ARG A 73 11.30 -14.39 0.67
C ARG A 73 12.14 -14.05 1.91
N ARG A 74 12.11 -12.81 2.37
CA ARG A 74 12.88 -12.38 3.54
C ARG A 74 12.37 -13.08 4.81
N ASN A 75 13.18 -13.99 5.35
CA ASN A 75 12.85 -14.67 6.60
C ASN A 75 12.85 -13.67 7.76
N SER A 76 11.78 -13.68 8.55
CA SER A 76 11.75 -13.03 9.87
C SER A 76 12.44 -13.96 10.86
N SER A 77 13.75 -14.11 10.75
CA SER A 77 14.56 -14.91 11.68
C SER A 77 14.69 -14.15 13.00
N ALA A 78 13.73 -14.33 13.90
CA ALA A 78 13.81 -13.82 15.26
C ALA A 78 13.39 -14.91 16.26
N PRO A 79 14.11 -15.10 17.37
CA PRO A 79 13.70 -16.02 18.44
C PRO A 79 12.36 -15.60 19.06
N GLY A 80 11.50 -16.57 19.39
CA GLY A 80 10.16 -16.32 19.95
C GLY A 80 9.27 -17.58 19.96
N CYS A 81 8.07 -17.49 20.53
CA CYS A 81 7.10 -18.59 20.48
C CYS A 81 6.66 -18.85 19.02
N PRO A 82 6.56 -20.11 18.56
CA PRO A 82 6.18 -20.44 17.18
C PRO A 82 4.86 -19.80 16.72
N ALA A 83 3.88 -19.68 17.62
CA ALA A 83 2.55 -19.12 17.30
C ALA A 83 2.57 -17.62 17.00
N ASP A 84 3.35 -16.83 17.75
CA ASP A 84 3.47 -15.38 17.53
C ASP A 84 4.37 -15.05 16.34
N MET A 85 5.37 -15.91 16.07
CA MET A 85 6.10 -15.89 14.80
C MET A 85 5.16 -16.06 13.63
N GLY A 86 4.20 -16.98 13.73
CA GLY A 86 3.31 -17.28 12.64
C GLY A 86 2.34 -16.17 12.28
N ARG A 87 1.81 -15.47 13.29
CA ARG A 87 0.88 -14.34 13.11
C ARG A 87 1.57 -13.10 12.54
N ALA A 88 2.76 -12.76 13.01
CA ALA A 88 3.54 -11.67 12.44
C ALA A 88 3.99 -11.98 10.99
N SER A 89 4.33 -13.24 10.72
CA SER A 89 4.64 -13.76 9.38
C SER A 89 3.44 -13.65 8.44
N TYR A 90 2.24 -14.00 8.92
CA TYR A 90 0.98 -13.81 8.20
C TYR A 90 0.73 -12.33 7.85
N LEU A 91 0.81 -11.41 8.82
CA LEU A 91 0.60 -9.97 8.56
C LEU A 91 1.59 -9.41 7.54
N LYS A 92 2.86 -9.81 7.64
CA LYS A 92 3.90 -9.49 6.65
C LYS A 92 3.55 -10.04 5.27
N ALA A 93 3.13 -11.30 5.20
CA ALA A 93 2.83 -11.97 3.94
C ALA A 93 1.58 -11.38 3.26
N VAL A 94 0.56 -10.96 4.02
CA VAL A 94 -0.60 -10.26 3.46
C VAL A 94 -0.17 -8.91 2.89
N PHE A 95 0.60 -8.13 3.64
CA PHE A 95 1.06 -6.82 3.14
C PHE A 95 1.93 -6.96 1.88
N ALA A 96 2.76 -8.00 1.83
CA ALA A 96 3.59 -8.29 0.66
C ALA A 96 2.75 -8.79 -0.52
N GLY A 97 1.72 -9.59 -0.24
CA GLY A 97 0.72 -10.01 -1.23
C GLY A 97 -0.06 -8.83 -1.81
N MET A 98 -0.43 -7.85 -0.98
CA MET A 98 -1.08 -6.62 -1.44
C MET A 98 -0.18 -5.86 -2.42
N ALA A 99 1.13 -5.73 -2.14
CA ALA A 99 2.09 -5.14 -3.07
C ALA A 99 2.22 -5.94 -4.39
N LEU A 100 2.23 -7.28 -4.31
CA LEU A 100 2.25 -8.16 -5.49
C LEU A 100 1.01 -7.98 -6.38
N LEU A 101 -0.17 -7.85 -5.77
CA LEU A 101 -1.43 -7.65 -6.49
C LEU A 101 -1.52 -6.22 -7.06
N TYR A 102 -1.05 -5.23 -6.31
CA TYR A 102 -1.25 -3.83 -6.64
C TYR A 102 -0.44 -3.38 -7.85
N GLY A 103 0.80 -3.85 -8.02
CA GLY A 103 1.61 -3.54 -9.20
C GLY A 103 0.90 -3.85 -10.53
N PRO A 104 0.41 -5.09 -10.76
CA PRO A 104 -0.39 -5.43 -11.92
C PRO A 104 -1.66 -4.60 -12.09
N VAL A 105 -2.36 -4.24 -11.00
CA VAL A 105 -3.57 -3.41 -11.08
C VAL A 105 -3.24 -1.97 -11.51
N GLN A 106 -2.20 -1.37 -10.94
CA GLN A 106 -1.71 -0.05 -11.39
C GLN A 106 -1.29 -0.08 -12.86
N TRP A 107 -0.62 -1.16 -13.26
CA TRP A 107 -0.23 -1.33 -14.66
C TRP A 107 -1.45 -1.49 -15.58
N LEU A 108 -2.46 -2.25 -15.16
CA LEU A 108 -3.71 -2.41 -15.89
C LEU A 108 -4.43 -1.07 -16.09
N ARG A 109 -4.41 -0.19 -15.07
CA ARG A 109 -4.94 1.18 -15.18
C ARG A 109 -4.22 1.97 -16.27
N ILE A 110 -2.89 1.92 -16.29
CA ILE A 110 -2.07 2.62 -17.29
C ILE A 110 -2.29 2.08 -18.70
N TRP A 111 -2.36 0.76 -18.83
CA TRP A 111 -2.53 0.09 -20.10
C TRP A 111 -3.92 0.36 -20.70
N THR A 112 -4.97 0.08 -19.92
CA THR A 112 -6.33 0.07 -20.46
C THR A 112 -6.94 1.45 -20.54
N GLN A 113 -6.55 2.38 -19.66
CA GLN A 113 -7.23 3.67 -19.52
C GLN A 113 -8.75 3.47 -19.47
N THR A 114 -9.22 2.54 -18.66
CA THR A 114 -10.65 2.27 -18.46
C THR A 114 -11.09 2.68 -17.06
N GLN A 115 -12.35 3.10 -16.93
CA GLN A 115 -12.93 3.45 -15.64
C GLN A 115 -12.84 2.28 -14.62
N PRO A 116 -13.20 1.02 -14.95
CA PRO A 116 -13.06 -0.09 -14.02
C PRO A 116 -11.64 -0.29 -13.49
N ALA A 117 -10.62 -0.18 -14.34
CA ALA A 117 -9.24 -0.32 -13.91
C ALA A 117 -8.80 0.83 -12.98
N ALA A 118 -9.25 2.06 -13.26
CA ALA A 118 -8.97 3.22 -12.40
C ALA A 118 -9.67 3.14 -11.03
N VAL A 119 -10.92 2.67 -11.00
CA VAL A 119 -11.68 2.41 -9.78
C VAL A 119 -11.01 1.30 -8.96
N LEU A 120 -10.64 0.18 -9.59
CA LEU A 120 -10.01 -0.94 -8.91
C LEU A 120 -8.67 -0.54 -8.28
N ASP A 121 -7.86 0.26 -8.99
CA ASP A 121 -6.61 0.83 -8.46
C ASP A 121 -6.87 1.69 -7.20
N GLN A 122 -7.78 2.65 -7.28
CA GLN A 122 -8.13 3.48 -6.11
C GLN A 122 -8.66 2.64 -4.95
N TRP A 123 -9.57 1.71 -5.22
CA TRP A 123 -10.25 0.97 -4.16
C TRP A 123 -9.29 0.05 -3.41
N LEU A 124 -8.41 -0.67 -4.11
CA LEU A 124 -7.38 -1.52 -3.49
C LEU A 124 -6.30 -0.72 -2.75
N THR A 125 -6.13 0.56 -3.08
CA THR A 125 -5.20 1.45 -2.35
C THR A 125 -5.61 1.62 -0.88
N LEU A 126 -6.91 1.63 -0.57
CA LEU A 126 -7.38 1.87 0.79
C LEU A 126 -6.95 0.78 1.80
N PRO A 127 -7.22 -0.52 1.57
CA PRO A 127 -6.80 -1.56 2.51
C PRO A 127 -5.27 -1.66 2.61
N ILE A 128 -4.53 -1.32 1.55
CA ILE A 128 -3.07 -1.20 1.59
C ILE A 128 -2.63 -0.18 2.66
N PHE A 129 -3.22 1.01 2.69
CA PHE A 129 -2.89 2.03 3.69
C PHE A 129 -3.44 1.70 5.08
N ALA A 130 -4.52 0.91 5.17
CA ALA A 130 -5.08 0.42 6.44
C ALA A 130 -4.25 -0.73 7.07
N TRP A 131 -3.49 -1.47 6.28
CA TRP A 131 -2.82 -2.67 6.78
C TRP A 131 -1.73 -2.38 7.84
N PRO A 132 -0.86 -1.35 7.67
CA PRO A 132 0.07 -0.95 8.72
C PRO A 132 -0.62 -0.56 10.04
N LEU A 133 -1.81 0.05 9.96
CA LEU A 133 -2.65 0.35 11.12
C LEU A 133 -3.11 -0.93 11.83
N ALA A 134 -3.62 -1.91 11.08
CA ALA A 134 -4.01 -3.22 11.62
C ALA A 134 -2.82 -3.93 12.28
N TRP A 135 -1.63 -3.87 11.67
CA TRP A 135 -0.42 -4.45 12.23
C TRP A 135 0.02 -3.73 13.51
N CYS A 136 -0.06 -2.40 13.58
CA CYS A 136 0.20 -1.68 14.83
C CYS A 136 -0.78 -2.09 15.94
N PHE A 137 -2.06 -2.30 15.62
CA PHE A 137 -3.04 -2.84 16.59
C PHE A 137 -2.72 -4.26 17.04
N TYR A 138 -2.19 -5.10 16.14
CA TYR A 138 -1.67 -6.42 16.52
C TYR A 138 -0.54 -6.31 17.54
N LEU A 139 0.41 -5.40 17.32
CA LEU A 139 1.51 -5.17 18.26
C LEU A 139 0.97 -4.73 19.63
N ASP A 140 0.00 -3.82 19.67
CA ASP A 140 -0.56 -3.32 20.93
C ASP A 140 -1.49 -4.32 21.66
N ARG A 141 -2.35 -5.02 20.91
CA ARG A 141 -3.51 -5.76 21.47
C ARG A 141 -3.45 -7.27 21.25
N GLY A 142 -2.39 -7.75 20.59
CA GLY A 142 -2.25 -9.14 20.17
C GLY A 142 -3.18 -9.52 19.02
N TRP A 143 -3.30 -10.82 18.76
CA TRP A 143 -4.11 -11.36 17.67
C TRP A 143 -5.60 -11.21 17.94
N LYS A 144 -6.27 -10.35 17.16
CA LYS A 144 -7.72 -10.13 17.20
C LYS A 144 -8.28 -10.14 15.77
N PRO A 145 -8.56 -11.33 15.19
CA PRO A 145 -8.89 -11.46 13.77
C PRO A 145 -10.13 -10.66 13.38
N TRP A 146 -11.16 -10.63 14.24
CA TRP A 146 -12.36 -9.83 14.02
C TRP A 146 -12.11 -8.33 13.95
N LEU A 147 -11.15 -7.82 14.74
CA LEU A 147 -10.75 -6.41 14.67
C LEU A 147 -10.06 -6.13 13.33
N PHE A 148 -9.17 -7.01 12.88
CA PHE A 148 -8.45 -6.83 11.62
C PHE A 148 -9.40 -6.91 10.42
N LEU A 149 -10.32 -7.87 10.43
CA LEU A 149 -11.38 -7.96 9.44
C LEU A 149 -12.26 -6.69 9.44
N SER A 150 -12.61 -6.18 10.62
CA SER A 150 -13.39 -4.93 10.71
C SER A 150 -12.64 -3.72 10.15
N ILE A 151 -11.33 -3.63 10.38
CA ILE A 151 -10.49 -2.55 9.81
C ILE A 151 -10.47 -2.66 8.28
N GLU A 152 -10.30 -3.86 7.74
CA GLU A 152 -10.29 -4.11 6.30
C GLU A 152 -11.64 -3.84 5.64
N CYS A 153 -12.74 -4.35 6.21
CA CYS A 153 -14.09 -4.08 5.75
C CYS A 153 -14.42 -2.58 5.82
N LEU A 154 -14.04 -1.88 6.89
CA LEU A 154 -14.23 -0.44 7.02
C LEU A 154 -13.42 0.32 5.96
N SER A 155 -12.19 -0.12 5.71
CA SER A 155 -11.33 0.47 4.67
C SER A 155 -11.97 0.32 3.29
N LEU A 156 -12.45 -0.87 2.94
CA LEU A 156 -13.17 -1.09 1.67
C LEU A 156 -14.48 -0.29 1.59
N ALA A 157 -15.29 -0.31 2.65
CA ALA A 157 -16.56 0.42 2.69
C ALA A 157 -16.38 1.94 2.58
N SER A 158 -15.28 2.48 3.10
CA SER A 158 -14.99 3.92 3.05
C SER A 158 -14.78 4.47 1.63
N TYR A 159 -14.56 3.60 0.63
CA TYR A 159 -14.55 4.00 -0.77
C TYR A 159 -15.92 4.47 -1.26
N GLY A 160 -17.01 4.10 -0.57
CA GLY A 160 -18.36 4.62 -0.84
C GLY A 160 -18.43 6.15 -0.82
N LEU A 161 -17.51 6.84 -0.12
CA LEU A 161 -17.45 8.31 -0.18
C LEU A 161 -17.14 8.84 -1.60
N ALA A 162 -16.41 8.08 -2.42
CA ALA A 162 -16.11 8.43 -3.81
C ALA A 162 -17.35 8.38 -4.73
N LEU A 163 -18.42 7.67 -4.33
CA LEU A 163 -19.72 7.74 -4.99
C LEU A 163 -20.49 9.02 -4.64
N LEU A 164 -20.24 9.58 -3.46
CA LEU A 164 -20.97 10.73 -2.94
C LEU A 164 -20.31 12.07 -3.29
N HIS A 165 -19.01 12.07 -3.54
CA HIS A 165 -18.26 13.30 -3.78
C HIS A 165 -17.04 13.09 -4.70
N PRO A 166 -16.74 14.00 -5.65
CA PRO A 166 -15.60 13.87 -6.57
C PRO A 166 -14.23 13.77 -5.90
N ARG A 167 -14.10 14.31 -4.67
CA ARG A 167 -12.89 14.22 -3.83
C ARG A 167 -12.97 13.13 -2.76
N GLY A 168 -13.96 12.24 -2.85
CA GLY A 168 -14.25 11.27 -1.80
C GLY A 168 -13.09 10.29 -1.59
N PHE A 169 -12.45 9.86 -2.68
CA PHE A 169 -11.25 9.02 -2.59
C PHE A 169 -10.10 9.73 -1.87
N GLU A 170 -9.78 10.97 -2.22
CA GLU A 170 -8.68 11.74 -1.63
C GLU A 170 -8.90 11.98 -0.13
N VAL A 171 -10.13 12.32 0.26
CA VAL A 171 -10.49 12.50 1.68
C VAL A 171 -10.33 11.19 2.43
N THR A 172 -10.89 10.09 1.90
CA THR A 172 -10.78 8.77 2.53
C THR A 172 -9.33 8.32 2.66
N LEU A 173 -8.52 8.48 1.61
CA LEU A 173 -7.10 8.16 1.64
C LEU A 173 -6.35 9.01 2.68
N GLY A 174 -6.65 10.31 2.76
CA GLY A 174 -6.08 11.21 3.76
C GLY A 174 -6.37 10.76 5.20
N VAL A 175 -7.60 10.33 5.48
CA VAL A 175 -7.99 9.75 6.78
C VAL A 175 -7.17 8.50 7.10
N HIS A 176 -6.99 7.60 6.12
CA HIS A 176 -6.17 6.40 6.29
C HIS A 176 -4.71 6.75 6.62
N VAL A 177 -4.12 7.70 5.88
CA VAL A 177 -2.75 8.17 6.14
C VAL A 177 -2.61 8.71 7.56
N VAL A 178 -3.52 9.62 7.98
CA VAL A 178 -3.48 10.22 9.32
C VAL A 178 -3.66 9.15 10.41
N ALA A 179 -4.62 8.23 10.25
CA ALA A 179 -4.86 7.16 11.20
C ALA A 179 -3.65 6.23 11.34
N THR A 180 -3.06 5.84 10.21
CA THR A 180 -1.87 4.98 10.15
C THR A 180 -0.65 5.65 10.76
N VAL A 181 -0.35 6.90 10.41
CA VAL A 181 0.77 7.65 11.00
C VAL A 181 0.55 7.85 12.51
N GLY A 182 -0.66 8.22 12.91
CA GLY A 182 -1.03 8.40 14.32
C GLY A 182 -0.82 7.13 15.14
N GLN A 183 -1.20 5.97 14.62
CA GLN A 183 -0.95 4.69 15.31
C GLN A 183 0.49 4.21 15.22
N ALA A 184 1.19 4.43 14.11
CA ALA A 184 2.61 4.14 14.01
C ALA A 184 3.41 4.96 15.04
N LEU A 185 3.08 6.24 15.24
CA LEU A 185 3.69 7.07 16.29
C LEU A 185 3.42 6.52 17.70
N ARG A 186 2.20 6.05 17.97
CA ARG A 186 1.85 5.44 19.26
C ARG A 186 2.60 4.13 19.50
N ALA A 187 2.67 3.26 18.49
CA ALA A 187 3.43 2.02 18.55
C ALA A 187 4.94 2.28 18.71
N HIS A 188 5.49 3.27 17.99
CA HIS A 188 6.87 3.70 18.13
C HIS A 188 7.18 4.22 19.54
N ARG A 189 6.29 5.02 20.14
CA ARG A 189 6.49 5.49 21.53
C ARG A 189 6.56 4.35 22.55
N ARG A 190 5.92 3.22 22.28
CA ARG A 190 5.88 2.06 23.21
C ARG A 190 7.00 1.07 22.98
N TYR A 191 7.33 0.77 21.73
CA TYR A 191 8.21 -0.33 21.34
C TYR A 191 9.40 0.13 20.49
N GLY A 192 9.55 1.43 20.29
CA GLY A 192 10.46 1.99 19.31
C GLY A 192 11.93 1.94 19.72
N SER A 193 12.75 1.92 18.68
CA SER A 193 14.19 2.12 18.69
C SER A 193 14.57 3.30 17.78
N THR A 194 15.82 3.77 17.83
CA THR A 194 16.35 4.76 16.89
C THR A 194 16.14 4.33 15.43
N SER A 195 16.34 3.05 15.11
CA SER A 195 16.10 2.51 13.77
C SER A 195 14.62 2.64 13.36
N SER A 196 13.69 2.33 14.27
CA SER A 196 12.25 2.49 13.97
C SER A 196 11.84 3.96 13.80
N ALA A 197 12.49 4.91 14.49
CA ALA A 197 12.25 6.34 14.28
C ALA A 197 12.66 6.75 12.85
N THR A 198 13.84 6.30 12.41
CA THR A 198 14.32 6.53 11.04
C THR A 198 13.37 5.93 10.01
N TYR A 199 12.94 4.68 10.19
CA TYR A 199 11.99 4.04 9.25
C TYR A 199 10.64 4.76 9.19
N LEU A 200 10.13 5.21 10.34
CA LEU A 200 8.89 5.98 10.38
C LEU A 200 9.04 7.33 9.65
N ALA A 201 10.12 8.07 9.90
CA ALA A 201 10.39 9.34 9.24
C ALA A 201 10.53 9.17 7.72
N LEU A 202 11.28 8.17 7.27
CA LEU A 202 11.45 7.87 5.84
C LEU A 202 10.15 7.40 5.18
N GLY A 203 9.32 6.63 5.90
CA GLY A 203 7.99 6.22 5.44
C GLY A 203 7.05 7.41 5.27
N VAL A 204 7.01 8.34 6.25
CA VAL A 204 6.20 9.57 6.15
C VAL A 204 6.70 10.47 5.03
N LEU A 205 8.02 10.67 4.91
CA LEU A 205 8.60 11.47 3.83
C LEU A 205 8.27 10.89 2.45
N SER A 206 8.31 9.56 2.33
CA SER A 206 7.94 8.84 1.12
C SER A 206 6.44 8.97 0.83
N CYS A 207 5.57 8.90 1.84
CA CYS A 207 4.13 9.17 1.67
C CYS A 207 3.86 10.60 1.20
N LEU A 208 4.56 11.59 1.75
CA LEU A 208 4.46 12.98 1.31
C LEU A 208 4.95 13.15 -0.13
N GLY A 209 6.08 12.50 -0.48
CA GLY A 209 6.60 12.48 -1.84
C GLY A 209 5.61 11.89 -2.84
N PHE A 210 4.97 10.76 -2.49
CA PHE A 210 3.92 10.15 -3.30
C PHE A 210 2.78 11.13 -3.59
N VAL A 211 2.30 11.87 -2.58
CA VAL A 211 1.19 12.83 -2.77
C VAL A 211 1.65 14.05 -3.57
N VAL A 212 2.74 14.71 -3.15
CA VAL A 212 3.16 15.99 -3.70
C VAL A 212 3.64 15.85 -5.15
N LEU A 213 4.45 14.83 -5.44
CA LEU A 213 4.99 14.63 -6.79
C LEU A 213 3.89 14.27 -7.80
N LYS A 214 2.86 13.54 -7.35
CA LYS A 214 1.69 13.22 -8.17
C LYS A 214 0.84 14.46 -8.44
N LEU A 215 0.55 15.27 -7.42
CA LEU A 215 -0.25 16.50 -7.58
C LEU A 215 0.45 17.54 -8.45
N CYS A 216 1.78 17.61 -8.37
CA CYS A 216 2.58 18.57 -9.12
C CYS A 216 3.11 18.02 -10.45
N ASP A 217 2.65 16.86 -10.94
CA ASP A 217 3.26 16.15 -12.07
C ASP A 217 3.52 17.05 -13.30
N HIS A 218 2.47 17.70 -13.82
CA HIS A 218 2.61 18.62 -14.96
C HIS A 218 3.41 19.88 -14.66
N GLN A 219 3.38 20.38 -13.42
CA GLN A 219 4.17 21.56 -13.03
C GLN A 219 5.66 21.23 -12.97
N LEU A 220 5.98 20.03 -12.46
CA LEU A 220 7.34 19.52 -12.36
C LEU A 220 7.93 19.22 -13.74
N ALA A 221 7.12 18.77 -14.71
CA ALA A 221 7.54 18.49 -16.08
C ALA A 221 8.19 19.69 -16.82
N ARG A 222 8.11 20.91 -16.28
CA ARG A 222 8.84 22.09 -16.77
C ARG A 222 10.35 22.01 -16.52
N TRP A 223 10.79 21.17 -15.59
CA TRP A 223 12.19 21.03 -15.17
C TRP A 223 12.80 19.78 -15.82
N ARG A 224 14.06 19.87 -16.29
CA ARG A 224 14.71 18.79 -17.07
C ARG A 224 14.65 17.40 -16.44
N VAL A 225 14.80 17.31 -15.12
CA VAL A 225 14.76 16.01 -14.39
C VAL A 225 13.41 15.31 -14.55
N PHE A 226 12.33 16.09 -14.67
CA PHE A 226 10.96 15.60 -14.74
C PHE A 226 10.41 15.50 -16.17
N GLN A 227 11.22 15.80 -17.20
CA GLN A 227 10.81 15.66 -18.60
C GLN A 227 10.86 14.20 -19.06
N CYS A 228 11.78 13.40 -18.53
CA CYS A 228 11.86 11.96 -18.80
C CYS A 228 11.29 11.14 -17.64
N LEU A 229 11.70 11.43 -16.40
CA LEU A 229 11.24 10.75 -15.20
C LEU A 229 10.25 11.66 -14.48
N THR A 230 8.98 11.55 -14.84
CA THR A 230 7.93 12.50 -14.45
C THR A 230 7.63 12.50 -12.95
N GLY A 231 6.91 13.51 -12.48
CA GLY A 231 6.45 13.56 -11.10
C GLY A 231 5.62 12.32 -10.74
N HIS A 232 4.80 11.84 -11.68
CA HIS A 232 4.05 10.60 -11.52
C HIS A 232 4.99 9.39 -11.36
N PHE A 233 6.04 9.26 -12.18
CA PHE A 233 7.04 8.20 -12.01
C PHE A 233 7.68 8.25 -10.62
N TRP A 234 8.19 9.40 -10.20
CA TRP A 234 8.84 9.54 -8.89
C TRP A 234 7.86 9.35 -7.73
N SER A 235 6.59 9.74 -7.90
CA SER A 235 5.55 9.47 -6.91
C SER A 235 5.36 7.97 -6.67
N LYS A 236 5.45 7.14 -7.72
CA LYS A 236 5.36 5.68 -7.61
C LYS A 236 6.62 5.09 -6.97
N VAL A 237 7.80 5.64 -7.25
CA VAL A 237 9.02 5.27 -6.52
C VAL A 237 8.86 5.57 -5.03
N CYS A 238 8.32 6.73 -4.67
CA CYS A 238 8.01 7.10 -3.30
C CYS A 238 6.98 6.15 -2.66
N ASP A 239 5.95 5.72 -3.37
CA ASP A 239 4.96 4.75 -2.87
C ASP A 239 5.62 3.37 -2.59
N VAL A 240 6.47 2.86 -3.50
CA VAL A 240 7.27 1.64 -3.28
C VAL A 240 8.18 1.79 -2.05
N LEU A 241 8.85 2.93 -1.89
CA LEU A 241 9.68 3.21 -0.71
C LEU A 241 8.84 3.30 0.57
N GLN A 242 7.65 3.89 0.50
CA GLN A 242 6.71 3.93 1.62
C GLN A 242 6.36 2.51 2.09
N PHE A 243 6.00 1.61 1.18
CA PHE A 243 5.80 0.20 1.49
C PHE A 243 7.04 -0.40 2.17
N HIS A 244 8.22 -0.21 1.58
CA HIS A 244 9.48 -0.77 2.09
C HIS A 244 9.78 -0.29 3.52
N PHE A 245 9.65 1.01 3.79
CA PHE A 245 9.86 1.57 5.11
C PHE A 245 8.78 1.16 6.10
N ALA A 246 7.52 0.98 5.68
CA ALA A 246 6.48 0.40 6.52
C ALA A 246 6.83 -1.05 6.93
N PHE A 247 7.34 -1.87 6.01
CA PHE A 247 7.84 -3.21 6.37
C PHE A 247 9.01 -3.14 7.35
N LEU A 248 10.02 -2.31 7.09
CA LEU A 248 11.16 -2.15 8.00
C LEU A 248 10.71 -1.72 9.39
N PHE A 249 9.81 -0.74 9.47
CA PHE A 249 9.22 -0.26 10.71
C PHE A 249 8.49 -1.37 11.47
N LEU A 250 7.52 -2.03 10.84
CA LEU A 250 6.66 -3.03 11.48
C LEU A 250 7.44 -4.29 11.87
N THR A 251 8.40 -4.72 11.06
CA THR A 251 9.24 -5.89 11.38
C THR A 251 10.26 -5.59 12.47
N ASN A 252 10.81 -4.36 12.50
CA ASN A 252 11.66 -3.91 13.60
C ASN A 252 10.88 -3.87 14.92
N LEU A 253 9.70 -3.23 14.94
CA LEU A 253 8.85 -3.18 16.13
C LEU A 253 8.38 -4.58 16.57
N SER A 254 8.00 -5.44 15.63
CA SER A 254 7.65 -6.84 15.94
C SER A 254 8.80 -7.59 16.61
N THR A 255 10.04 -7.21 16.36
CA THR A 255 11.23 -7.80 16.99
C THR A 255 11.47 -7.17 18.37
N CYS A 256 11.41 -5.84 18.48
CA CYS A 256 11.59 -5.13 19.74
C CYS A 256 10.51 -5.46 20.79
N GLN A 257 9.25 -5.60 20.38
CA GLN A 257 8.16 -6.02 21.26
C GLN A 257 8.43 -7.40 21.87
N ARG A 258 8.99 -8.34 21.09
CA ARG A 258 9.32 -9.69 21.56
C ARG A 258 10.49 -9.70 22.55
N LEU A 259 11.40 -8.72 22.45
CA LEU A 259 12.50 -8.53 23.41
C LEU A 259 12.04 -7.87 24.72
N HIS A 260 10.88 -7.21 24.72
CA HIS A 260 10.19 -6.73 25.92
C HIS A 260 9.00 -7.66 26.26
N PRO A 261 9.23 -8.90 26.77
CA PRO A 261 8.15 -9.66 27.34
C PRO A 261 7.55 -8.84 28.48
N LYS A 262 6.21 -8.77 28.55
CA LYS A 262 5.44 -8.05 29.57
C LYS A 262 6.11 -8.11 30.95
N GLY A 263 6.88 -7.07 31.27
CA GLY A 263 7.35 -6.75 32.60
C GLY A 263 6.72 -5.43 32.98
N LYS A 264 5.48 -5.50 33.49
CA LYS A 264 4.79 -4.52 34.34
C LYS A 264 3.37 -5.06 34.60
N THR A 265 3.31 -6.01 35.51
CA THR A 265 2.18 -6.16 36.43
C THR A 265 2.31 -5.06 37.50
N HIS A 266 1.14 -4.53 37.89
CA HIS A 266 0.85 -3.46 38.85
C HIS A 266 0.90 -2.03 38.32
#